data_AF-A0A964YYK8-F1
#
_entry.id   AF-A0A964YYK8-F1
#
_cell.length_a   1.000
_cell.length_b   1.000
_cell.length_c   1.000
_cell.angle_alpha   90.00
_cell.angle_beta   90.00
_cell.angle_gamma   90.00
#
_symmetry.space_group_name_H-M   'P 1'
#
loop_
_entity.id
_entity.type
_entity.pdbx_description
1 polymer ?
#
loop_
_entity_poly.entity_id
_entity_poly.type
_entity_poly.pdbx_seq_one_letter_code
_entity_poly.pdbx_strand_id
1 'polypeptide(L)' 'MRIIAHRANINGPDKDNENSPAQILRAIDSGFDVEIDVRIVDGQILFGHEVMTYHNMCVQKNY' A
#
# COMPACT_ATOMS: atom_id res chain seq x y z
N MET A 1 10.78 -20.03 3.28
CA MET A 1 10.24 -19.32 2.09
C MET A 1 9.41 -18.17 2.61
N ARG A 2 9.69 -16.92 2.20
CA ARG A 2 8.83 -15.77 2.54
C ARG A 2 7.91 -15.51 1.36
N ILE A 3 6.62 -15.33 1.60
CA ILE A 3 5.64 -14.98 0.57
C ILE A 3 5.33 -13.51 0.75
N ILE A 4 5.51 -12.75 -0.33
CA ILE A 4 5.31 -11.30 -0.33
C ILE A 4 4.07 -11.00 -1.18
N ALA A 5 3.06 -10.39 -0.58
CA ALA A 5 1.89 -9.88 -1.28
C ALA A 5 2.27 -8.60 -2.05
N HIS A 6 2.41 -8.72 -3.37
CA HIS A 6 2.73 -7.60 -4.27
C HIS A 6 1.56 -6.58 -4.28
N ARG A 7 1.82 -5.35 -3.85
CA ARG A 7 0.84 -4.26 -3.67
C ARG A 7 -0.34 -4.63 -2.77
N ALA A 8 -0.08 -5.47 -1.77
CA ALA A 8 -1.08 -6.07 -0.88
C ALA A 8 -2.10 -7.01 -1.55
N ASN A 9 -1.83 -7.47 -2.78
CA ASN A 9 -2.67 -8.45 -3.46
C ASN A 9 -2.35 -9.88 -3.02
N ILE A 10 -3.29 -10.53 -2.33
CA ILE A 10 -3.15 -11.94 -1.91
C ILE A 10 -3.84 -12.94 -2.87
N ASN A 11 -4.80 -12.47 -3.68
CA ASN A 11 -5.63 -13.31 -4.56
C ASN A 11 -5.56 -12.87 -6.04
N GLY A 12 -4.36 -12.51 -6.51
CA GLY A 12 -4.16 -11.95 -7.85
C GLY A 12 -4.46 -10.44 -7.91
N PRO A 13 -4.28 -9.78 -9.08
CA PRO A 13 -4.31 -8.33 -9.18
C PRO A 13 -5.70 -7.74 -8.95
N ASP A 14 -5.82 -6.84 -7.98
CA ASP A 14 -7.03 -6.04 -7.70
C ASP A 14 -6.71 -4.55 -7.86
N LYS A 15 -7.03 -3.98 -9.02
CA LYS A 15 -6.67 -2.59 -9.37
C LYS A 15 -7.38 -1.54 -8.51
N ASP A 16 -8.54 -1.87 -7.96
CA ASP A 16 -9.35 -0.93 -7.19
C ASP A 16 -8.87 -0.86 -5.73
N ASN A 17 -8.21 -1.92 -5.25
CA ASN A 17 -7.79 -2.04 -3.85
C ASN A 17 -6.28 -2.18 -3.65
N GLU A 18 -5.47 -2.29 -4.72
CA GLU A 18 -4.01 -2.35 -4.60
C GLU A 18 -3.46 -1.15 -3.83
N ASN A 19 -2.41 -1.36 -3.03
CA ASN A 19 -1.78 -0.33 -2.20
C ASN A 19 -2.70 0.37 -1.17
N SER A 20 -3.95 -0.09 -0.98
CA SER A 20 -4.84 0.49 0.02
C SER A 20 -4.45 0.05 1.44
N PRO A 21 -4.56 0.95 2.46
CA PRO A 21 -4.29 0.58 3.86
C PRO A 21 -5.10 -0.64 4.33
N ALA A 22 -6.33 -0.79 3.86
CA ALA A 22 -7.20 -1.90 4.21
C ALA A 22 -6.69 -3.25 3.67
N GLN A 23 -6.21 -3.30 2.41
CA GLN A 23 -5.61 -4.51 1.86
C GLN A 23 -4.27 -4.82 2.52
N ILE A 24 -3.46 -3.80 2.82
CA ILE A 24 -2.17 -3.98 3.51
C ILE A 24 -2.41 -4.66 4.86
N LEU A 25 -3.36 -4.16 5.66
CA LEU A 25 -3.71 -4.76 6.95
C LEU A 25 -4.21 -6.20 6.78
N ARG A 26 -5.09 -6.45 5.79
CA ARG A 26 -5.59 -7.81 5.52
C ARG A 26 -4.48 -8.78 5.14
N ALA A 27 -3.52 -8.35 4.32
CA ALA A 27 -2.41 -9.19 3.89
C ALA A 27 -1.47 -9.53 5.07
N ILE A 28 -1.19 -8.54 5.94
CA ILE A 28 -0.43 -8.75 7.18
C ILE A 28 -1.18 -9.70 8.12
N ASP A 29 -2.48 -9.48 8.34
CA ASP A 29 -3.33 -10.33 9.20
C ASP A 29 -3.42 -11.77 8.66
N SER A 30 -3.29 -11.93 7.35
CA SER A 30 -3.26 -13.24 6.69
C SER A 30 -1.87 -13.92 6.73
N GLY A 31 -0.88 -13.29 7.37
CA GLY A 31 0.47 -13.83 7.57
C GLY A 31 1.45 -13.60 6.42
N PHE A 32 1.16 -12.67 5.51
CA PHE A 32 2.05 -12.30 4.42
C PHE A 32 2.91 -11.08 4.78
N ASP A 33 4.15 -11.07 4.30
CA ASP A 33 4.89 -9.81 4.14
C ASP A 33 4.27 -9.04 2.96
N VAL A 34 4.32 -7.71 2.96
CA VAL A 34 3.64 -6.89 1.94
C VAL A 34 4.64 -5.97 1.24
N GLU A 35 4.59 -5.94 -0.08
CA GLU A 35 5.24 -4.91 -0.89
C GLU A 35 4.23 -3.80 -1.23
N ILE A 36 4.68 -2.55 -1.18
CA ILE A 36 3.85 -1.37 -1.38
C ILE A 36 4.61 -0.31 -2.20
N ASP A 37 3.88 0.41 -3.04
CA ASP A 37 4.41 1.55 -3.81
C ASP A 37 4.25 2.84 -3.01
N VAL A 38 5.35 3.57 -2.79
CA VAL A 38 5.37 4.85 -2.07
C VAL A 38 5.92 5.96 -2.96
N ARG A 39 5.24 7.11 -2.99
CA ARG A 39 5.71 8.33 -3.65
C ARG A 39 5.62 9.53 -2.72
N ILE A 40 6.47 10.53 -2.95
CA ILE A 40 6.42 11.81 -2.24
C ILE A 40 6.01 12.88 -3.25
N VAL A 41 4.91 13.56 -3.01
CA VAL A 41 4.42 14.68 -3.84
C VAL A 41 4.12 15.85 -2.90
N ASP A 42 4.76 17.00 -3.16
CA ASP A 42 4.60 18.24 -2.35
C ASP A 42 4.80 18.03 -0.83
N GLY A 43 5.71 17.14 -0.45
CA GLY A 43 6.01 16.81 0.94
C GLY A 43 5.01 15.86 1.62
N GLN A 44 4.02 15.34 0.89
CA GLN A 44 3.07 14.33 1.35
C GLN A 44 3.48 12.95 0.85
N ILE A 45 3.26 11.92 1.68
CA ILE A 45 3.49 10.52 1.31
C ILE A 45 2.20 9.95 0.72
N LEU A 46 2.29 9.45 -0.51
CA LEU A 46 1.21 8.84 -1.26
C LEU A 46 1.51 7.37 -1.50
N PHE A 47 0.50 6.51 -1.33
CA PHE A 47 0.56 5.10 -1.70
C PHE A 47 -0.09 4.88 -3.05
N GLY A 48 0.61 4.26 -4.00
CA GLY A 48 0.05 3.95 -5.32
C GLY A 48 1.03 4.08 -6.48
N HIS A 49 0.79 3.28 -7.53
CA HIS A 49 1.60 3.25 -8.74
C HIS A 49 1.19 4.34 -9.76
N GLU A 50 -0.12 4.59 -9.90
CA GLU A 50 -0.71 5.50 -10.89
C GLU A 50 -1.32 6.74 -10.23
N VAL A 51 -1.35 7.86 -10.98
CA VAL A 51 -1.82 9.18 -10.49
C VAL A 51 -3.23 9.16 -9.90
N MET A 52 -4.05 8.19 -10.31
CA MET A 52 -5.46 8.06 -9.92
C MET A 52 -5.69 7.13 -8.71
N THR A 53 -4.64 6.46 -8.20
CA THR A 53 -4.73 5.44 -7.13
C THR A 53 -4.22 5.91 -5.77
N TYR A 54 -3.85 7.20 -5.66
CA TYR A 54 -3.22 7.71 -4.45
C TYR A 54 -4.14 7.71 -3.24
N HIS A 55 -3.76 6.93 -2.24
CA HIS A 55 -4.29 7.05 -0.89
C HIS A 55 -3.38 7.98 -0.09
N ASN A 56 -3.93 9.13 0.32
CA ASN A 56 -3.20 10.10 1.14
C ASN A 56 -3.05 9.55 2.56
N MET A 57 -1.81 9.40 3.04
CA MET A 57 -1.57 9.40 4.48
C MET A 57 -1.01 10.75 4.87
N CYS A 58 -1.77 11.49 5.67
CA CYS A 58 -1.23 12.64 6.38
C CYS A 58 -0.29 12.11 7.47
N VAL A 59 1.00 12.00 7.15
CA VAL A 59 2.01 11.68 8.15
C VAL A 59 2.18 12.92 8.99
N GLN A 60 1.54 12.94 10.17
CA GLN A 60 1.82 13.96 11.18
C GLN A 60 3.31 13.86 11.53
N LYS A 61 4.11 14.80 11.02
CA LYS A 61 5.48 15.01 11.48
C LYS A 61 5.40 15.51 12.92
N ASN A 62 5.48 14.59 13.87
CA ASN A 62 5.83 14.93 15.25
C ASN A 62 7.33 15.23 15.25
N TYR A 63 7.66 16.52 15.20
CA TYR A 63 9.01 17.02 15.50
C TYR A 63 9.26 16.98 17.00
#